data_AF-A0A8T0HEG7-F1
#
_entry.id   AF-A0A8T0HEG7-F1
#
_cell.length_a   1.000
_cell.length_b   1.000
_cell.length_c   1.000
_cell.angle_alpha   90.00
_cell.angle_beta   90.00
_cell.angle_gamma   90.00
#
_symmetry.space_group_name_H-M   'P 1'
#
loop_
_entity.id
_entity.type
_entity.pdbx_description
1 polymer ?
#
loop_
_entity_poly.entity_id
_entity_poly.type
_entity_poly.pdbx_seq_one_letter_code
_entity_poly.pdbx_strand_id
1 'polypeptide(L)'
;MNLVESLAASSCQCAALGRSVAAASTQERGVVVSCGRSTGSVFSSLKAGASRGVAVRRRSRSGTCVRCESAGDSGGVFGYGALQGRKVLHDKAVASALIGASPEEAIYVGTKTTKRKGDELMEELSQRPELADAISNNGSSEPLESPMEKEAWALLREAVVNYCGQPVGTIAANDPTDPYPLNYDQVFIRDFIPSAIAFLLKGEYDIVRNFIHHTLQLQSWEKTVDCYTPGQGLMPASFKVQTVYLDGQGVKGKEELLHPDFGEAAIGRVAPVDSGLWWIILLRAYGKCTGDLRMQERMDVQTGIKMILKVCLADGFDMFPTLLVTDGSMMVDRRMGIHGHPLEIQALFYHALRCAKEMLDSDAQDLIRSINSRLAALSFHIQEYYWLDIRKLNEIYRYRTEEYSSDAVNKFNIYPDQISQWLLDWLPEKGGYFIGNLQPAHMDFRWFTLGNLWSINGALATKEQAEDILTLIEMKWEDLIGMMPLKICYPALSDDEWRIITGADPKNTTWSYHNGGSWPVLLWQFTVACIKMGRADMAERAVAIAEKRLSRDWWPEYYDTKSGRFIGKQARLYQTWSIAGYLSSKLMLRNPAAAQWLTCDEDDDMASVSCAVDSMNPRRNMSPDYIV
;
A
#
# COMPACT_ATOMS: atom_id res chain seq x y z
N MET A 1 -51.49 28.36 -49.43
CA MET A 1 -52.27 27.15 -49.15
C MET A 1 -51.50 26.42 -48.05
N ASN A 2 -51.76 26.66 -46.76
CA ASN A 2 -52.94 26.23 -45.96
C ASN A 2 -53.03 24.70 -45.92
N LEU A 3 -53.26 23.98 -44.82
CA LEU A 3 -53.58 24.22 -43.40
C LEU A 3 -53.56 22.79 -42.75
N VAL A 4 -53.09 22.55 -41.49
CA VAL A 4 -53.90 22.17 -40.28
C VAL A 4 -54.32 20.67 -40.22
N GLU A 5 -54.35 19.87 -39.14
CA GLU A 5 -54.66 19.96 -37.68
C GLU A 5 -54.16 18.66 -36.95
N SER A 6 -53.68 18.66 -35.68
CA SER A 6 -54.36 18.18 -34.42
C SER A 6 -54.59 16.64 -34.28
N LEU A 7 -54.55 15.91 -33.15
CA LEU A 7 -54.11 15.98 -31.73
C LEU A 7 -54.39 14.57 -31.12
N ALA A 8 -53.64 14.19 -30.08
CA ALA A 8 -54.04 13.41 -28.88
C ALA A 8 -54.19 11.87 -28.84
N ALA A 9 -53.93 11.37 -27.60
CA ALA A 9 -54.20 10.08 -26.94
C ALA A 9 -53.14 8.96 -27.11
N SER A 10 -52.71 8.16 -26.12
CA SER A 10 -53.13 7.89 -24.71
C SER A 10 -52.07 6.96 -24.07
N SER A 11 -51.40 7.32 -22.97
CA SER A 11 -51.64 6.94 -21.56
C SER A 11 -51.46 5.46 -21.17
N CYS A 12 -50.48 5.23 -20.29
CA CYS A 12 -50.14 3.98 -19.61
C CYS A 12 -50.91 3.85 -18.29
N GLN A 13 -51.49 2.68 -18.03
CA GLN A 13 -52.09 2.27 -16.76
C GLN A 13 -51.11 1.39 -15.98
N CYS A 14 -50.99 1.60 -14.67
CA CYS A 14 -51.22 0.53 -13.69
C CYS A 14 -51.26 1.08 -12.26
N ALA A 15 -52.21 0.54 -11.50
CA ALA A 15 -52.71 1.05 -10.23
C ALA A 15 -52.16 0.28 -9.01
N ALA A 16 -52.08 1.06 -7.93
CA ALA A 16 -52.25 0.80 -6.50
C ALA A 16 -52.56 -0.61 -5.95
N LEU A 17 -52.01 -0.87 -4.75
CA LEU A 17 -52.64 -1.27 -3.47
C LEU A 17 -51.48 -1.57 -2.49
N GLY A 18 -51.32 -1.06 -1.28
CA GLY A 18 -52.14 -0.31 -0.33
C GLY A 18 -51.89 -0.91 1.07
N ARG A 19 -51.45 -0.12 2.07
CA ARG A 19 -51.87 -0.21 3.50
C ARG A 19 -51.13 0.79 4.41
N SER A 20 -51.96 1.45 5.22
CA SER A 20 -51.76 2.35 6.36
C SER A 20 -50.85 1.83 7.47
N VAL A 21 -50.06 2.70 8.13
CA VAL A 21 -50.06 2.96 9.60
C VAL A 21 -49.57 4.40 9.89
N ALA A 22 -50.18 5.01 10.91
CA ALA A 22 -50.07 6.38 11.38
C ALA A 22 -48.71 6.84 11.95
N ALA A 23 -48.44 8.14 11.86
CA ALA A 23 -47.53 8.86 12.75
C ALA A 23 -48.14 10.21 13.15
N ALA A 24 -48.21 10.42 14.46
CA ALA A 24 -48.57 11.69 15.09
C ALA A 24 -47.34 12.61 15.12
N SER A 25 -47.52 13.89 14.80
CA SER A 25 -46.58 14.95 15.20
C SER A 25 -47.32 16.24 15.51
N THR A 26 -47.11 16.70 16.73
CA THR A 26 -47.60 17.91 17.37
C THR A 26 -47.03 19.20 16.77
N GLN A 27 -47.86 20.24 16.86
CA GLN A 27 -47.61 21.67 16.58
C GLN A 27 -46.32 22.22 17.20
N GLU A 28 -45.66 23.18 16.53
CA GLU A 28 -45.75 24.61 16.87
C GLU A 28 -45.01 25.54 15.87
N ARG A 29 -45.70 26.66 15.53
CA ARG A 29 -45.25 28.05 15.24
C ARG A 29 -44.01 28.24 14.33
N GLY A 30 -44.07 28.90 13.18
CA GLY A 30 -44.86 30.07 12.80
C GLY A 30 -44.10 31.38 13.04
N VAL A 31 -43.17 31.75 12.14
CA VAL A 31 -42.74 33.15 11.92
C VAL A 31 -42.54 33.39 10.42
N VAL A 32 -43.24 34.40 9.94
CA VAL A 32 -43.27 34.93 8.56
C VAL A 32 -42.22 36.04 8.44
N VAL A 33 -41.42 36.06 7.37
CA VAL A 33 -41.01 37.31 6.68
C VAL A 33 -40.84 37.04 5.18
N SER A 34 -41.46 37.92 4.39
CA SER A 34 -41.67 37.88 2.95
C SER A 34 -40.49 38.37 2.09
N CYS A 35 -40.30 37.68 0.97
CA CYS A 35 -40.25 38.17 -0.42
C CYS A 35 -39.53 39.49 -0.78
N GLY A 36 -38.56 39.37 -1.71
CA GLY A 36 -38.11 40.43 -2.61
C GLY A 36 -37.54 39.83 -3.90
N ARG A 37 -38.35 39.83 -4.97
CA ARG A 37 -37.95 39.54 -6.37
C ARG A 37 -37.78 40.86 -7.14
N SER A 38 -36.75 40.93 -7.99
CA SER A 38 -36.75 41.67 -9.27
C SER A 38 -35.55 41.14 -10.10
N THR A 39 -35.76 40.39 -11.20
CA THR A 39 -35.91 40.84 -12.61
C THR A 39 -34.82 41.83 -13.04
N GLY A 40 -34.04 41.66 -14.11
CA GLY A 40 -33.96 40.68 -15.19
C GLY A 40 -33.13 41.25 -16.36
N SER A 41 -32.64 40.38 -17.26
CA SER A 41 -32.24 40.64 -18.67
C SER A 41 -30.95 41.49 -18.88
N VAL A 42 -30.16 41.43 -19.96
CA VAL A 42 -30.10 40.67 -21.23
C VAL A 42 -28.80 41.15 -21.96
N PHE A 43 -28.15 40.26 -22.71
CA PHE A 43 -27.27 40.48 -23.90
C PHE A 43 -25.90 41.22 -23.84
N SER A 44 -24.85 40.41 -24.11
CA SER A 44 -23.97 40.42 -25.30
C SER A 44 -22.91 41.53 -25.54
N SER A 45 -21.66 41.03 -25.68
CA SER A 45 -20.73 41.22 -26.82
C SER A 45 -19.73 42.37 -26.86
N LEU A 46 -18.49 41.98 -27.19
CA LEU A 46 -17.39 42.73 -27.86
C LEU A 46 -16.65 43.74 -26.96
N LYS A 47 -15.31 43.86 -26.93
CA LYS A 47 -14.27 43.64 -27.94
C LYS A 47 -12.88 43.58 -27.28
N ALA A 48 -11.97 42.86 -27.92
CA ALA A 48 -10.53 42.95 -27.72
C ALA A 48 -9.97 44.32 -28.17
N GLY A 49 -8.87 44.76 -27.57
CA GLY A 49 -8.14 45.97 -27.98
C GLY A 49 -6.86 46.19 -27.17
N ALA A 50 -5.72 46.09 -27.85
CA ALA A 50 -4.39 45.92 -27.30
C ALA A 50 -3.66 47.23 -26.88
N SER A 51 -2.73 47.04 -25.93
CA SER A 51 -1.32 47.50 -25.95
C SER A 51 -0.89 48.91 -25.48
N ARG A 52 0.27 48.87 -24.77
CA ARG A 52 1.26 49.91 -24.42
C ARG A 52 0.86 50.85 -23.26
N GLY A 53 1.60 51.01 -22.16
CA GLY A 53 2.98 50.68 -21.82
C GLY A 53 3.69 51.95 -21.37
N VAL A 54 3.85 52.17 -20.06
CA VAL A 54 4.82 53.13 -19.47
C VAL A 54 5.20 52.64 -18.08
N ALA A 55 6.51 52.45 -17.86
CA ALA A 55 7.13 52.18 -16.58
C ALA A 55 7.19 53.44 -15.70
N VAL A 56 7.23 53.28 -14.37
CA VAL A 56 8.27 53.83 -13.47
C VAL A 56 7.90 53.66 -11.98
N ARG A 57 8.92 53.22 -11.22
CA ARG A 57 9.21 53.36 -9.77
C ARG A 57 8.65 52.39 -8.73
N ARG A 58 9.60 51.57 -8.25
CA ARG A 58 9.73 50.98 -6.91
C ARG A 58 9.42 51.99 -5.78
N ARG A 59 8.69 51.53 -4.76
CA ARG A 59 8.91 51.90 -3.36
C ARG A 59 8.51 50.75 -2.43
N SER A 60 9.47 50.37 -1.60
CA SER A 60 9.38 49.47 -0.45
C SER A 60 8.46 50.04 0.64
N ARG A 61 7.67 49.18 1.29
CA ARG A 61 7.14 49.44 2.64
C ARG A 61 7.26 48.18 3.50
N SER A 62 8.20 48.26 4.44
CA SER A 62 8.26 47.49 5.67
C SER A 62 7.16 47.97 6.63
N GLY A 63 6.38 47.04 7.18
CA GLY A 63 5.46 47.29 8.28
C GLY A 63 5.96 46.61 9.55
N THR A 64 6.45 47.42 10.48
CA THR A 64 6.84 47.06 11.85
C THR A 64 5.61 46.81 12.73
N CYS A 65 5.66 45.72 13.50
CA CYS A 65 4.69 45.37 14.55
C CYS A 65 5.06 46.06 15.88
N VAL A 66 4.04 46.51 16.62
CA VAL A 66 4.14 47.27 17.87
C VAL A 66 4.10 46.34 19.08
N ARG A 67 5.00 46.60 20.04
CA ARG A 67 5.13 46.03 21.39
C ARG A 67 3.85 46.16 22.24
N CYS A 68 3.65 45.17 23.12
CA CYS A 68 3.17 45.40 24.48
C CYS A 68 4.12 44.66 25.45
N GLU A 69 4.68 45.42 26.39
CA GLU A 69 5.46 44.95 27.54
C GLU A 69 4.54 44.76 28.75
N SER A 70 4.78 43.71 29.54
CA SER A 70 4.62 43.77 30.99
C SER A 70 5.48 42.70 31.65
N ALA A 71 6.36 43.18 32.54
CA ALA A 71 7.31 42.43 33.33
C ALA A 71 6.67 41.88 34.62
N GLY A 72 7.22 40.78 35.11
CA GLY A 72 6.96 40.21 36.43
C GLY A 72 8.08 39.26 36.80
N ASP A 73 9.10 39.79 37.45
CA ASP A 73 10.31 39.13 37.90
C ASP A 73 10.10 38.52 39.29
N SER A 74 10.44 37.24 39.48
CA SER A 74 10.89 36.72 40.78
C SER A 74 11.66 35.41 40.59
N GLY A 75 12.93 35.46 40.98
CA GLY A 75 13.90 34.39 40.82
C GLY A 75 13.74 33.23 41.81
N GLY A 76 14.29 32.09 41.40
CA GLY A 76 14.53 30.92 42.23
C GLY A 76 15.61 30.05 41.61
N VAL A 77 16.78 30.04 42.25
CA VAL A 77 17.96 29.21 41.95
C VAL A 77 17.70 27.76 42.40
N PHE A 78 18.17 26.76 41.65
CA PHE A 78 18.62 25.39 41.99
C PHE A 78 18.37 24.50 40.74
N GLY A 79 19.25 23.64 40.22
CA GLY A 79 20.59 23.20 40.56
C GLY A 79 21.07 22.26 39.43
N TYR A 80 22.36 22.29 39.12
CA TYR A 80 23.00 21.39 38.16
C TYR A 80 23.03 19.95 38.71
N GLY A 81 22.55 18.99 37.93
CA GLY A 81 22.75 17.57 38.19
C GLY A 81 22.10 16.69 37.12
N ALA A 82 22.88 15.74 36.58
CA ALA A 82 22.49 14.67 35.65
C ALA A 82 22.49 15.00 34.13
N LEU A 83 23.67 15.29 33.58
CA LEU A 83 24.00 15.00 32.17
C LEU A 83 25.37 14.30 32.11
N GLN A 84 25.43 13.07 32.61
CA GLN A 84 26.59 12.20 32.42
C GLN A 84 26.08 10.79 32.12
N GLY A 85 25.92 10.52 30.82
CA GLY A 85 25.38 9.27 30.29
C GLY A 85 25.16 9.26 28.77
N ARG A 86 25.29 10.40 28.08
CA ARG A 86 25.04 10.51 26.62
C ARG A 86 26.23 11.10 25.83
N LYS A 87 27.47 10.73 26.17
CA LYS A 87 28.67 11.26 25.50
C LYS A 87 29.58 10.23 24.83
N VAL A 88 29.20 8.96 24.76
CA VAL A 88 30.07 7.90 24.20
C VAL A 88 29.77 7.55 22.74
N LEU A 89 28.64 8.02 22.17
CA LEU A 89 28.30 7.80 20.76
C LEU A 89 28.52 9.03 19.85
N HIS A 90 28.74 10.21 20.43
CA HIS A 90 28.95 11.45 19.67
C HIS A 90 30.38 11.58 19.10
N ASP A 91 31.38 11.02 19.80
CA ASP A 91 32.79 11.25 19.46
C ASP A 91 33.34 10.35 18.33
N LYS A 92 32.57 9.37 17.84
CA LYS A 92 32.97 8.55 16.67
C LYS A 92 32.41 9.07 15.34
N ALA A 93 31.31 9.82 15.35
CA ALA A 93 30.69 10.35 14.15
C ALA A 93 31.39 11.63 13.63
N VAL A 94 32.00 12.41 14.51
CA VAL A 94 32.62 13.71 14.15
C VAL A 94 34.08 13.57 13.69
N ALA A 95 34.77 12.48 14.05
CA ALA A 95 36.18 12.29 13.69
C ALA A 95 36.41 11.81 12.24
N SER A 96 35.39 11.30 11.55
CA SER A 96 35.52 10.83 10.15
C SER A 96 35.25 11.91 9.09
N ALA A 97 34.81 13.11 9.50
CA ALA A 97 34.39 14.18 8.58
C ALA A 97 35.45 15.28 8.36
N LEU A 98 36.67 15.13 8.89
CA LEU A 98 37.67 16.21 8.89
C LEU A 98 39.05 15.89 8.29
N ILE A 99 39.19 14.84 7.49
CA ILE A 99 40.40 14.68 6.66
C ILE A 99 39.98 14.36 5.23
N GLY A 100 39.88 15.41 4.41
CA GLY A 100 39.76 15.29 2.97
C GLY A 100 41.08 14.85 2.36
N ALA A 101 41.05 13.73 1.63
CA ALA A 101 42.05 13.38 0.62
C ALA A 101 41.41 12.43 -0.41
N SER A 102 41.57 12.75 -1.69
CA SER A 102 41.14 11.93 -2.83
C SER A 102 42.17 10.83 -3.15
N PRO A 103 41.79 9.80 -3.91
CA PRO A 103 42.45 8.49 -3.94
C PRO A 103 43.47 8.36 -5.07
N GLU A 104 44.62 7.73 -4.81
CA GLU A 104 45.36 6.77 -5.64
C GLU A 104 46.79 6.56 -5.08
N GLU A 105 47.30 5.34 -5.22
CA GLU A 105 48.67 4.87 -4.93
C GLU A 105 49.11 4.65 -3.46
N ALA A 106 48.93 3.43 -2.96
CA ALA A 106 49.86 2.80 -1.98
C ALA A 106 49.79 1.25 -2.01
N ILE A 107 50.57 0.72 -2.96
CA ILE A 107 51.31 -0.55 -3.06
C ILE A 107 51.37 -1.49 -1.81
N TYR A 108 50.90 -2.73 -2.02
CA TYR A 108 51.62 -4.02 -1.90
C TYR A 108 52.68 -4.23 -0.78
N VAL A 109 52.27 -4.81 0.37
CA VAL A 109 53.02 -5.78 1.23
C VAL A 109 51.93 -6.48 2.07
N GLY A 110 51.62 -7.77 2.09
CA GLY A 110 52.46 -8.97 2.18
C GLY A 110 52.06 -9.74 3.46
N THR A 111 51.17 -10.75 3.38
CA THR A 111 50.93 -11.74 4.46
C THR A 111 50.67 -13.14 3.90
N LYS A 112 51.75 -13.86 3.59
CA LYS A 112 51.79 -15.32 3.55
C LYS A 112 52.04 -15.82 4.96
N THR A 113 51.02 -16.29 5.68
CA THR A 113 51.11 -17.31 6.76
C THR A 113 49.74 -17.55 7.40
N THR A 114 48.93 -18.42 6.81
CA THR A 114 47.81 -19.12 7.51
C THR A 114 47.32 -20.36 6.75
N LYS A 115 47.74 -20.56 5.49
CA LYS A 115 47.32 -21.71 4.67
C LYS A 115 47.84 -23.10 5.07
N ARG A 116 48.74 -23.22 6.06
CA ARG A 116 49.39 -24.52 6.38
C ARG A 116 48.77 -25.32 7.54
N LYS A 117 47.82 -24.75 8.31
CA LYS A 117 47.21 -25.46 9.45
C LYS A 117 45.87 -26.13 9.15
N GLY A 118 45.23 -25.80 8.03
CA GLY A 118 43.97 -26.44 7.60
C GLY A 118 44.18 -27.75 6.86
N ASP A 119 45.27 -27.84 6.10
CA ASP A 119 45.54 -29.00 5.24
C ASP A 119 46.04 -30.22 6.03
N GLU A 120 46.78 -30.02 7.13
CA GLU A 120 47.25 -31.12 8.00
C GLU A 120 46.10 -31.80 8.79
N LEU A 121 45.01 -31.08 9.10
CA LEU A 121 43.87 -31.63 9.84
C LEU A 121 42.96 -32.50 8.94
N MET A 122 42.91 -32.20 7.65
CA MET A 122 42.12 -32.95 6.66
C MET A 122 42.78 -34.25 6.23
N GLU A 123 44.10 -34.37 6.39
CA GLU A 123 44.86 -35.58 6.02
C GLU A 123 44.82 -36.65 7.13
N GLU A 124 44.70 -36.25 8.41
CA GLU A 124 44.50 -37.17 9.54
C GLU A 124 43.07 -37.77 9.59
N LEU A 125 42.05 -37.03 9.13
CA LEU A 125 40.65 -37.50 9.10
C LEU A 125 40.37 -38.50 7.97
N SER A 126 41.23 -38.58 6.95
CA SER A 126 41.10 -39.55 5.85
C SER A 126 41.57 -40.97 6.22
N GLN A 127 42.18 -41.18 7.39
CA GLN A 127 42.83 -42.45 7.76
C GLN A 127 42.04 -43.30 8.79
N ARG A 128 40.84 -42.90 9.22
CA ARG A 128 40.03 -43.66 10.19
C ARG A 128 38.52 -43.62 9.88
N PRO A 129 37.98 -44.59 9.13
CA PRO A 129 36.56 -44.59 8.73
C PRO A 129 35.56 -44.83 9.87
N GLU A 130 36.01 -45.31 11.04
CA GLU A 130 35.13 -45.73 12.14
C GLU A 130 34.73 -44.60 13.12
N LEU A 131 35.16 -43.35 12.88
CA LEU A 131 34.75 -42.20 13.69
C LEU A 131 33.70 -41.29 12.99
N ALA A 132 33.39 -41.55 11.72
CA ALA A 132 32.43 -40.76 10.94
C ALA A 132 30.96 -41.05 11.32
N ASP A 133 30.66 -42.28 11.74
CA ASP A 133 29.28 -42.71 12.05
C ASP A 133 28.79 -42.27 13.45
N ALA A 134 29.65 -41.70 14.29
CA ALA A 134 29.28 -41.18 15.61
C ALA A 134 28.87 -39.70 15.61
N ILE A 135 28.99 -38.98 14.48
CA ILE A 135 28.63 -37.54 14.36
C ILE A 135 27.29 -37.37 13.61
N SER A 136 26.73 -38.42 13.02
CA SER A 136 25.47 -38.32 12.25
C SER A 136 24.18 -38.32 13.08
N ASN A 137 24.24 -38.38 14.41
CA ASN A 137 23.04 -38.37 15.26
C ASN A 137 23.24 -37.45 16.47
N ASN A 138 23.18 -36.13 16.25
CA ASN A 138 22.60 -35.16 17.19
C ASN A 138 22.59 -33.74 16.61
N GLY A 139 21.40 -33.15 16.51
CA GLY A 139 21.20 -31.72 16.35
C GLY A 139 20.60 -31.33 15.00
N SER A 140 19.31 -30.97 15.02
CA SER A 140 18.67 -30.13 14.01
C SER A 140 19.50 -28.87 13.79
N SER A 141 20.27 -28.82 12.71
CA SER A 141 21.02 -27.62 12.34
C SER A 141 20.07 -26.62 11.70
N GLU A 142 19.46 -25.74 12.51
CA GLU A 142 18.91 -24.51 11.96
C GLU A 142 20.03 -23.78 11.20
N PRO A 143 19.79 -23.32 9.95
CA PRO A 143 20.79 -22.56 9.21
C PRO A 143 21.24 -21.35 10.04
N LEU A 144 22.56 -21.23 10.27
CA LEU A 144 23.12 -20.16 11.09
C LEU A 144 22.70 -18.79 10.53
N GLU A 145 22.03 -17.96 11.33
CA GLU A 145 21.65 -16.59 10.96
C GLU A 145 22.90 -15.77 10.56
N SER A 146 22.84 -15.10 9.41
CA SER A 146 23.94 -14.23 8.96
C SER A 146 24.12 -13.00 9.86
N PRO A 147 25.29 -12.34 9.86
CA PRO A 147 25.51 -11.13 10.65
C PRO A 147 24.47 -10.01 10.38
N MET A 148 24.08 -9.85 9.11
CA MET A 148 23.07 -8.86 8.71
C MET A 148 21.66 -9.23 9.21
N GLU A 149 21.32 -10.52 9.27
CA GLU A 149 20.05 -10.96 9.86
C GLU A 149 20.03 -10.74 11.38
N LYS A 150 21.15 -10.97 12.07
CA LYS A 150 21.27 -10.69 13.51
C LYS A 150 21.10 -9.21 13.81
N GLU A 151 21.72 -8.35 13.00
CA GLU A 151 21.54 -6.89 13.06
C GLU A 151 20.07 -6.51 12.82
N ALA A 152 19.46 -7.02 11.74
CA ALA A 152 18.07 -6.75 11.40
C ALA A 152 17.11 -7.17 12.52
N TRP A 153 17.33 -8.34 13.15
CA TRP A 153 16.53 -8.79 14.28
C TRP A 153 16.69 -7.91 15.53
N ALA A 154 17.90 -7.43 15.81
CA ALA A 154 18.13 -6.50 16.90
C ALA A 154 17.35 -5.19 16.67
N LEU A 155 17.46 -4.61 15.47
CA LEU A 155 16.74 -3.38 15.10
C LEU A 155 15.22 -3.57 15.12
N LEU A 156 14.70 -4.69 14.61
CA LEU A 156 13.26 -4.97 14.62
C LEU A 156 12.72 -5.11 16.06
N ARG A 157 13.48 -5.74 16.96
CA ARG A 157 13.10 -5.86 18.37
C ARG A 157 13.16 -4.52 19.10
N GLU A 158 14.11 -3.65 18.76
CA GLU A 158 14.17 -2.28 19.28
C GLU A 158 12.97 -1.43 18.84
N ALA A 159 12.38 -1.72 17.68
CA ALA A 159 11.21 -1.03 17.16
C ALA A 159 9.88 -1.46 17.82
N VAL A 160 9.87 -2.49 18.68
CA VAL A 160 8.65 -3.02 19.30
C VAL A 160 8.04 -2.01 20.28
N VAL A 161 6.74 -1.77 20.11
CA VAL A 161 5.93 -0.93 20.98
C VAL A 161 5.18 -1.82 21.97
N ASN A 162 5.28 -1.48 23.26
CA ASN A 162 4.51 -2.12 24.31
C ASN A 162 3.34 -1.24 24.74
N TYR A 163 2.21 -1.88 25.07
CA TYR A 163 1.05 -1.28 25.69
C TYR A 163 0.61 -2.17 26.86
N CYS A 164 0.53 -1.59 28.06
CA CYS A 164 0.23 -2.30 29.30
C CYS A 164 1.14 -3.52 29.53
N GLY A 165 2.42 -3.40 29.14
CA GLY A 165 3.42 -4.47 29.25
C GLY A 165 3.35 -5.57 28.18
N GLN A 166 2.45 -5.46 27.20
CA GLN A 166 2.32 -6.41 26.09
C GLN A 166 2.82 -5.80 24.78
N PRO A 167 3.54 -6.55 23.93
CA PRO A 167 3.94 -6.05 22.62
C PRO A 167 2.70 -5.93 21.73
N VAL A 168 2.48 -4.76 21.13
CA VAL A 168 1.28 -4.45 20.33
C VAL A 168 1.57 -3.99 18.91
N GLY A 169 2.83 -3.90 18.51
CA GLY A 169 3.21 -3.48 17.17
C GLY A 169 4.67 -3.05 17.10
N THR A 170 5.05 -2.45 15.98
CA THR A 170 6.37 -1.83 15.79
C THR A 170 6.22 -0.41 15.26
N ILE A 171 7.04 0.53 15.72
CA ILE A 171 7.07 1.90 15.18
C ILE A 171 7.48 1.90 13.70
N ALA A 172 7.16 2.95 12.95
CA ALA A 172 7.50 3.04 11.54
C ALA A 172 9.01 3.20 11.29
N ALA A 173 9.68 4.06 12.07
CA ALA A 173 11.13 4.25 11.99
C ALA A 173 11.75 4.62 13.33
N ASN A 174 12.99 4.20 13.53
CA ASN A 174 13.82 4.60 14.67
C ASN A 174 15.04 5.41 14.18
N ASP A 175 14.78 6.53 13.49
CA ASP A 175 15.84 7.36 12.90
C ASP A 175 16.53 8.22 13.98
N PRO A 176 17.81 7.96 14.33
CA PRO A 176 18.50 8.73 15.36
C PRO A 176 18.87 10.15 14.90
N THR A 177 18.72 10.44 13.60
CA THR A 177 19.04 11.74 13.01
C THR A 177 17.83 12.67 12.92
N ASP A 178 16.62 12.16 13.16
CA ASP A 178 15.38 12.94 13.13
C ASP A 178 14.94 13.36 14.55
N PRO A 179 15.11 14.63 14.94
CA PRO A 179 14.66 15.11 16.25
C PRO A 179 13.14 15.25 16.35
N TYR A 180 12.40 15.19 15.24
CA TYR A 180 10.96 15.39 15.17
C TYR A 180 10.32 14.29 14.30
N PRO A 181 10.08 13.09 14.85
CA PRO A 181 9.66 11.92 14.07
C PRO A 181 8.29 12.05 13.39
N LEU A 182 7.58 13.17 13.53
CA LEU A 182 6.23 13.40 13.02
C LEU A 182 5.29 12.27 13.45
N ASN A 183 4.89 11.41 12.50
CA ASN A 183 4.08 10.22 12.70
C ASN A 183 4.88 8.92 12.59
N TYR A 184 6.18 8.96 12.26
CA TYR A 184 7.03 7.77 12.13
C TYR A 184 7.34 7.06 13.46
N ASP A 185 6.98 7.68 14.59
CA ASP A 185 7.00 7.06 15.91
C ASP A 185 5.71 6.30 16.26
N GLN A 186 4.76 6.22 15.31
CA GLN A 186 3.50 5.49 15.46
C GLN A 186 3.59 4.09 14.85
N VAL A 187 2.66 3.22 15.25
CA VAL A 187 2.46 1.90 14.65
C VAL A 187 1.45 2.04 13.50
N PHE A 188 1.93 1.97 12.26
CA PHE A 188 1.06 1.92 11.08
C PHE A 188 0.60 0.49 10.80
N ILE A 189 -0.64 0.34 10.34
CA ILE A 189 -1.16 -0.99 10.01
C ILE A 189 -0.37 -1.62 8.88
N ARG A 190 -0.13 -0.87 7.79
CA ARG A 190 0.60 -1.38 6.62
C ARG A 190 2.07 -1.70 6.94
N ASP A 191 2.76 -0.87 7.73
CA ASP A 191 4.16 -1.06 8.12
C ASP A 191 4.35 -2.26 9.05
N PHE A 192 3.35 -2.56 9.89
CA PHE A 192 3.41 -3.70 10.79
C PHE A 192 3.24 -5.04 10.08
N ILE A 193 2.63 -5.10 8.88
CA ILE A 193 2.42 -6.36 8.15
C ILE A 193 3.73 -7.16 7.98
N PRO A 194 4.82 -6.65 7.37
CA PRO A 194 6.07 -7.39 7.29
C PRO A 194 6.67 -7.73 8.65
N SER A 195 6.55 -6.86 9.66
CA SER A 195 7.01 -7.19 11.03
C SER A 195 6.25 -8.39 11.58
N ALA A 196 4.94 -8.41 11.43
CA ALA A 196 4.08 -9.50 11.86
C ALA A 196 4.47 -10.80 11.17
N ILE A 197 4.69 -10.79 9.85
CA ILE A 197 5.14 -11.98 9.12
C ILE A 197 6.50 -12.47 9.61
N ALA A 198 7.46 -11.58 9.86
CA ALA A 198 8.75 -11.95 10.44
C ALA A 198 8.60 -12.61 11.82
N PHE A 199 7.77 -12.05 12.71
CA PHE A 199 7.50 -12.62 14.03
C PHE A 199 6.75 -13.96 13.96
N LEU A 200 5.77 -14.10 13.06
CA LEU A 200 5.09 -15.37 12.80
C LEU A 200 6.09 -16.46 12.35
N LEU A 201 6.97 -16.13 11.39
CA LEU A 201 8.03 -17.04 10.92
C LEU A 201 9.02 -17.42 12.02
N LYS A 202 9.22 -16.55 13.02
CA LYS A 202 10.10 -16.80 14.17
C LYS A 202 9.42 -17.57 15.31
N GLY A 203 8.10 -17.76 15.24
CA GLY A 203 7.31 -18.39 16.31
C GLY A 203 6.92 -17.44 17.45
N GLU A 204 7.08 -16.13 17.27
CA GLU A 204 6.77 -15.09 18.27
C GLU A 204 5.35 -14.52 18.01
N TYR A 205 4.31 -15.29 18.34
CA TYR A 205 2.93 -14.99 17.90
C TYR A 205 2.21 -13.88 18.68
N ASP A 206 2.60 -13.63 19.93
CA ASP A 206 1.84 -12.78 20.85
C ASP A 206 1.72 -11.34 20.35
N ILE A 207 2.77 -10.77 19.76
CA ILE A 207 2.74 -9.40 19.21
C ILE A 207 1.69 -9.25 18.10
N VAL A 208 1.53 -10.27 17.25
CA VAL A 208 0.58 -10.26 16.14
C VAL A 208 -0.86 -10.39 16.66
N ARG A 209 -1.07 -11.33 17.60
CA ARG A 209 -2.35 -11.51 18.28
C ARG A 209 -2.79 -10.22 18.98
N ASN A 210 -1.89 -9.58 19.72
CA ASN A 210 -2.17 -8.36 20.45
C ASN A 210 -2.45 -7.20 19.49
N PHE A 211 -1.67 -7.05 18.42
CA PHE A 211 -1.92 -6.05 17.38
C PHE A 211 -3.33 -6.17 16.78
N ILE A 212 -3.72 -7.38 16.34
CA ILE A 212 -5.05 -7.62 15.75
C ILE A 212 -6.14 -7.26 16.76
N HIS A 213 -5.98 -7.66 18.03
CA HIS A 213 -6.94 -7.37 19.09
C HIS A 213 -7.10 -5.86 19.38
N HIS A 214 -5.99 -5.15 19.56
CA HIS A 214 -6.03 -3.74 19.95
C HIS A 214 -6.46 -2.85 18.78
N THR A 215 -6.06 -3.17 17.55
CA THR A 215 -6.55 -2.44 16.36
C THR A 215 -8.04 -2.67 16.12
N LEU A 216 -8.58 -3.85 16.43
CA LEU A 216 -10.03 -4.10 16.43
C LEU A 216 -10.76 -3.27 17.49
N GLN A 217 -10.19 -3.12 18.69
CA GLN A 217 -10.74 -2.22 19.70
C GLN A 217 -10.81 -0.79 19.17
N LEU A 218 -9.75 -0.30 18.51
CA LEU A 218 -9.74 1.03 17.90
C LEU A 218 -10.81 1.18 16.82
N GLN A 219 -11.11 0.14 16.04
CA GLN A 219 -12.21 0.16 15.07
C GLN A 219 -13.56 0.52 15.72
N SER A 220 -13.81 0.11 16.97
CA SER A 220 -15.05 0.40 17.68
C SER A 220 -15.18 1.83 18.20
N TRP A 221 -14.11 2.64 18.12
CA TRP A 221 -14.12 4.00 18.66
C TRP A 221 -15.01 4.92 17.81
N GLU A 222 -15.54 5.95 18.48
CA GLU A 222 -16.24 7.03 17.82
C GLU A 222 -15.24 7.83 16.97
N LYS A 223 -15.53 7.92 15.68
CA LYS A 223 -14.68 8.62 14.69
C LYS A 223 -15.44 9.86 14.27
N THR A 224 -14.86 11.03 14.47
CA THR A 224 -15.45 12.28 14.01
C THR A 224 -14.39 13.11 13.32
N VAL A 225 -14.71 13.52 12.08
CA VAL A 225 -13.96 14.53 11.35
C VAL A 225 -14.87 15.75 11.24
N ASP A 226 -14.57 16.77 12.03
CA ASP A 226 -15.39 17.97 12.18
C ASP A 226 -16.84 17.59 12.59
N CYS A 227 -17.79 17.61 11.65
CA CYS A 227 -19.21 17.28 11.88
C CYS A 227 -19.66 16.00 11.16
N TYR A 228 -18.73 15.15 10.74
CA TYR A 228 -19.01 13.92 9.99
C TYR A 228 -18.43 12.68 10.68
N THR A 229 -19.20 11.59 10.68
CA THR A 229 -18.79 10.30 11.23
C THR A 229 -18.49 9.34 10.08
N PRO A 230 -17.22 8.94 9.89
CA PRO A 230 -16.85 7.92 8.90
C PRO A 230 -17.53 6.57 9.14
N GLY A 231 -17.48 5.70 8.13
CA GLY A 231 -18.03 4.34 8.21
C GLY A 231 -17.48 3.58 9.41
N GLN A 232 -18.35 2.90 10.15
CA GLN A 232 -17.98 2.21 11.40
C GLN A 232 -16.86 1.18 11.22
N GLY A 233 -16.77 0.55 10.05
CA GLY A 233 -15.74 -0.43 9.72
C GLY A 233 -14.36 0.14 9.41
N LEU A 234 -14.17 1.46 9.40
CA LEU A 234 -12.89 2.09 9.10
C LEU A 234 -11.83 1.68 10.13
N MET A 235 -10.73 1.11 9.66
CA MET A 235 -9.54 0.86 10.47
C MET A 235 -8.64 2.10 10.48
N PRO A 236 -7.90 2.38 11.57
CA PRO A 236 -6.98 3.52 11.60
C PRO A 236 -5.82 3.32 10.62
N ALA A 237 -5.19 4.42 10.19
CA ALA A 237 -3.92 4.39 9.47
C ALA A 237 -2.80 3.91 10.41
N SER A 238 -2.77 4.51 11.59
CA SER A 238 -1.79 4.28 12.64
C SER A 238 -2.35 4.49 14.04
N PHE A 239 -1.59 4.10 15.05
CA PHE A 239 -1.87 4.46 16.44
C PHE A 239 -0.57 4.66 17.23
N LYS A 240 -0.67 5.40 18.34
CA LYS A 240 0.44 5.64 19.26
C LYS A 240 0.05 5.27 20.70
N VAL A 241 1.00 4.75 21.46
CA VAL A 241 0.87 4.60 22.91
C VAL A 241 1.29 5.92 23.58
N GLN A 242 0.39 6.54 24.33
CA GLN A 242 0.64 7.75 25.10
C GLN A 242 0.61 7.43 26.60
N THR A 243 1.69 7.74 27.30
CA THR A 243 1.75 7.63 28.76
C THR A 243 1.27 8.92 29.42
N VAL A 244 0.21 8.85 30.20
CA VAL A 244 -0.32 9.94 31.04
C VAL A 244 0.12 9.72 32.48
N TYR A 245 0.61 10.78 33.11
CA TYR A 245 0.99 10.77 34.53
C TYR A 245 -0.18 11.30 35.35
N LEU A 246 -0.72 10.47 36.24
CA LEU A 246 -1.83 10.85 37.10
C LEU A 246 -1.28 11.61 38.32
N ASP A 247 -1.24 12.93 38.23
CA ASP A 247 -0.90 13.80 39.37
C ASP A 247 -2.19 14.24 40.10
N GLY A 248 -2.64 13.40 41.04
CA GLY A 248 -3.76 13.72 41.94
C GLY A 248 -4.14 12.58 42.88
N GLN A 249 -4.40 12.91 44.16
CA GLN A 249 -4.85 11.99 45.23
C GLN A 249 -3.84 10.95 45.75
N GLY A 250 -2.55 11.27 45.77
CA GLY A 250 -1.56 10.47 46.53
C GLY A 250 -1.21 9.10 45.92
N VAL A 251 -1.74 8.78 44.73
CA VAL A 251 -1.34 7.62 43.93
C VAL A 251 -0.41 8.11 42.82
N LYS A 252 0.87 7.77 42.90
CA LYS A 252 1.80 7.93 41.77
C LYS A 252 1.54 6.79 40.78
N GLY A 253 0.77 7.06 39.73
CA GLY A 253 0.45 6.11 38.67
C GLY A 253 0.83 6.63 37.29
N LYS A 254 1.19 5.71 36.39
CA LYS A 254 1.23 5.97 34.95
C LYS A 254 0.09 5.19 34.32
N GLU A 255 -0.65 5.84 33.44
CA GLU A 255 -1.68 5.21 32.60
C GLU A 255 -1.20 5.25 31.15
N GLU A 256 -1.42 4.17 30.41
CA GLU A 256 -1.13 4.13 28.97
C GLU A 256 -2.46 4.15 28.21
N LEU A 257 -2.53 5.01 27.19
CA LEU A 257 -3.68 5.18 26.32
C LEU A 257 -3.25 4.94 24.86
N LEU A 258 -4.14 4.31 24.08
CA LEU A 258 -3.95 4.20 22.63
C LEU A 258 -4.60 5.41 21.95
N HIS A 259 -3.84 6.09 21.10
CA HIS A 259 -4.29 7.23 20.32
C HIS A 259 -4.28 6.85 18.82
N PRO A 260 -5.43 6.51 18.23
CA PRO A 260 -5.51 6.21 16.79
C PRO A 260 -5.42 7.49 15.94
N ASP A 261 -5.07 7.33 14.67
CA ASP A 261 -5.26 8.30 13.58
C ASP A 261 -6.03 7.60 12.45
N PHE A 262 -7.27 8.02 12.18
CA PHE A 262 -8.10 7.48 11.10
C PHE A 262 -7.97 8.27 9.78
N GLY A 263 -7.03 9.21 9.72
CA GLY A 263 -6.82 10.13 8.60
C GLY A 263 -7.17 11.58 8.93
N GLU A 264 -7.73 11.86 10.10
CA GLU A 264 -8.05 13.21 10.56
C GLU A 264 -6.80 14.06 10.82
N ALA A 265 -5.70 13.41 11.25
CA ALA A 265 -4.41 14.07 11.48
C ALA A 265 -3.43 13.84 10.32
N ALA A 266 -3.77 12.95 9.37
CA ALA A 266 -2.95 12.68 8.20
C ALA A 266 -2.76 13.92 7.31
N ILE A 267 -1.56 14.06 6.75
CA ILE A 267 -1.24 15.13 5.79
C ILE A 267 -2.16 14.97 4.57
N GLY A 268 -3.00 15.98 4.31
CA GLY A 268 -3.97 15.93 3.21
C GLY A 268 -5.29 15.22 3.54
N ARG A 269 -5.50 14.81 4.80
CA ARG A 269 -6.71 14.11 5.30
C ARG A 269 -7.07 12.86 4.49
N VAL A 270 -6.05 12.07 4.20
CA VAL A 270 -6.15 10.89 3.33
C VAL A 270 -6.78 9.72 4.10
N ALA A 271 -7.74 9.04 3.47
CA ALA A 271 -8.41 7.88 4.06
C ALA A 271 -7.58 6.58 3.86
N PRO A 272 -7.27 5.83 4.93
CA PRO A 272 -6.46 4.60 4.86
C PRO A 272 -7.32 3.38 4.47
N VAL A 273 -7.71 3.30 3.20
CA VAL A 273 -8.60 2.22 2.71
C VAL A 273 -7.91 0.85 2.80
N ASP A 274 -6.60 0.80 2.55
CA ASP A 274 -5.76 -0.39 2.62
C ASP A 274 -5.69 -1.01 4.03
N SER A 275 -5.76 -0.21 5.10
CA SER A 275 -5.66 -0.68 6.48
C SER A 275 -6.66 -1.79 6.83
N GLY A 276 -7.92 -1.65 6.43
CA GLY A 276 -8.95 -2.67 6.69
C GLY A 276 -8.70 -3.96 5.92
N LEU A 277 -8.23 -3.84 4.68
CA LEU A 277 -7.92 -4.97 3.81
C LEU A 277 -6.73 -5.75 4.38
N TRP A 278 -5.65 -5.05 4.76
CA TRP A 278 -4.48 -5.63 5.39
C TRP A 278 -4.78 -6.32 6.72
N TRP A 279 -5.68 -5.75 7.53
CA TRP A 279 -6.08 -6.36 8.80
C TRP A 279 -6.75 -7.73 8.58
N ILE A 280 -7.65 -7.85 7.60
CA ILE A 280 -8.29 -9.13 7.25
C ILE A 280 -7.24 -10.14 6.75
N ILE A 281 -6.31 -9.70 5.90
CA ILE A 281 -5.23 -10.55 5.36
C ILE A 281 -4.34 -11.06 6.50
N LEU A 282 -3.96 -10.19 7.44
CA LEU A 282 -3.13 -10.55 8.58
C LEU A 282 -3.84 -11.52 9.53
N LEU A 283 -5.13 -11.32 9.80
CA LEU A 283 -5.93 -12.22 10.63
C LEU A 283 -5.97 -13.65 10.04
N ARG A 284 -6.11 -13.76 8.71
CA ARG A 284 -6.02 -15.07 8.04
C ARG A 284 -4.62 -15.66 8.18
N ALA A 285 -3.59 -14.88 7.91
CA ALA A 285 -2.20 -15.33 8.00
C ALA A 285 -1.86 -15.84 9.41
N TYR A 286 -2.31 -15.12 10.45
CA TYR A 286 -2.17 -15.54 11.85
C TYR A 286 -2.83 -16.90 12.10
N GLY A 287 -4.08 -17.10 11.69
CA GLY A 287 -4.77 -18.38 11.90
C GLY A 287 -4.15 -19.53 11.11
N LYS A 288 -3.73 -19.29 9.86
CA LYS A 288 -3.01 -20.29 9.05
C LYS A 288 -1.65 -20.68 9.63
N CYS A 289 -0.92 -19.70 10.18
CA CYS A 289 0.38 -19.93 10.79
C CYS A 289 0.26 -20.70 12.12
N THR A 290 -0.67 -20.28 12.99
CA THR A 290 -0.75 -20.76 14.38
C THR A 290 -1.67 -21.96 14.55
N GLY A 291 -2.62 -22.18 13.63
CA GLY A 291 -3.73 -23.11 13.81
C GLY A 291 -4.78 -22.63 14.83
N ASP A 292 -4.63 -21.44 15.41
CA ASP A 292 -5.57 -20.88 16.39
C ASP A 292 -6.76 -20.20 15.69
N LEU A 293 -7.74 -21.02 15.31
CA LEU A 293 -8.99 -20.55 14.70
C LEU A 293 -9.91 -19.84 15.71
N ARG A 294 -9.70 -20.04 17.03
CA ARG A 294 -10.55 -19.46 18.08
C ARG A 294 -10.53 -17.94 18.03
N MET A 295 -9.40 -17.34 17.64
CA MET A 295 -9.30 -15.91 17.46
C MET A 295 -10.23 -15.42 16.34
N GLN A 296 -10.28 -16.13 15.21
CA GLN A 296 -11.13 -15.79 14.06
C GLN A 296 -12.61 -15.95 14.41
N GLU A 297 -12.96 -16.94 15.22
CA GLU A 297 -14.33 -17.26 15.64
C GLU A 297 -14.91 -16.31 16.70
N ARG A 298 -14.10 -15.42 17.30
CA ARG A 298 -14.62 -14.49 18.31
C ARG A 298 -15.67 -13.56 17.70
N MET A 299 -16.74 -13.30 18.47
CA MET A 299 -17.87 -12.46 18.05
C MET A 299 -17.45 -11.03 17.66
N ASP A 300 -16.51 -10.43 18.40
CA ASP A 300 -15.98 -9.10 18.11
C ASP A 300 -15.16 -9.09 16.81
N VAL A 301 -14.35 -10.12 16.57
CA VAL A 301 -13.57 -10.31 15.33
C VAL A 301 -14.50 -10.51 14.13
N GLN A 302 -15.49 -11.40 14.24
CA GLN A 302 -16.51 -11.59 13.20
C GLN A 302 -17.27 -10.29 12.88
N THR A 303 -17.62 -9.53 13.93
CA THR A 303 -18.24 -8.20 13.77
C THR A 303 -17.31 -7.23 13.04
N GLY A 304 -16.03 -7.20 13.39
CA GLY A 304 -15.03 -6.35 12.75
C GLY A 304 -14.87 -6.66 11.26
N ILE A 305 -14.75 -7.95 10.89
CA ILE A 305 -14.72 -8.39 9.47
C ILE A 305 -15.99 -7.91 8.76
N LYS A 306 -17.17 -8.18 9.34
CA LYS A 306 -18.47 -7.79 8.76
C LYS A 306 -18.56 -6.27 8.57
N MET A 307 -18.02 -5.47 9.49
CA MET A 307 -18.03 -4.01 9.40
C MET A 307 -17.10 -3.48 8.31
N ILE A 308 -15.88 -4.02 8.16
CA ILE A 308 -14.95 -3.66 7.08
C ILE A 308 -15.63 -3.95 5.73
N LEU A 309 -16.14 -5.18 5.57
CA LEU A 309 -16.78 -5.61 4.33
C LEU A 309 -18.04 -4.80 3.99
N LYS A 310 -18.83 -4.39 4.98
CA LYS A 310 -19.98 -3.51 4.75
C LYS A 310 -19.59 -2.17 4.13
N VAL A 311 -18.44 -1.60 4.51
CA VAL A 311 -17.95 -0.35 3.90
C VAL A 311 -17.48 -0.63 2.46
N CYS A 312 -16.77 -1.73 2.22
CA CYS A 312 -16.26 -2.06 0.88
C CYS A 312 -17.33 -2.53 -0.12
N LEU A 313 -18.40 -3.17 0.35
CA LEU A 313 -19.48 -3.72 -0.45
C LEU A 313 -20.72 -2.81 -0.50
N ALA A 314 -20.64 -1.62 0.09
CA ALA A 314 -21.75 -0.68 0.11
C ALA A 314 -22.20 -0.32 -1.32
N ASP A 315 -23.52 -0.22 -1.50
CA ASP A 315 -24.09 0.26 -2.75
C ASP A 315 -23.73 1.74 -2.97
N GLY A 316 -23.44 2.09 -4.22
CA GLY A 316 -23.08 3.45 -4.62
C GLY A 316 -23.58 3.75 -6.04
N PHE A 317 -23.18 4.92 -6.55
CA PHE A 317 -23.46 5.31 -7.94
C PHE A 317 -22.48 4.71 -8.95
N ASP A 318 -21.39 4.12 -8.46
CA ASP A 318 -20.39 3.50 -9.31
C ASP A 318 -20.97 2.23 -9.96
N MET A 319 -20.74 2.09 -11.26
CA MET A 319 -21.22 0.93 -12.04
C MET A 319 -20.14 -0.15 -12.17
N PHE A 320 -18.93 0.10 -11.69
CA PHE A 320 -17.84 -0.86 -11.72
C PHE A 320 -17.85 -1.75 -10.46
N PRO A 321 -17.40 -3.02 -10.57
CA PRO A 321 -17.27 -3.90 -9.41
C PRO A 321 -16.07 -3.52 -8.52
N THR A 322 -15.19 -2.65 -9.01
CA THR A 322 -14.02 -2.12 -8.31
C THR A 322 -14.40 -1.17 -7.17
N LEU A 323 -13.51 -1.02 -6.20
CA LEU A 323 -13.66 -0.06 -5.12
C LEU A 323 -13.24 1.34 -5.61
N LEU A 324 -14.16 2.30 -5.56
CA LEU A 324 -13.88 3.71 -5.81
C LEU A 324 -13.15 4.34 -4.61
N VAL A 325 -11.99 4.95 -4.86
CA VAL A 325 -11.18 5.60 -3.82
C VAL A 325 -10.69 6.99 -4.23
N THR A 326 -10.35 7.80 -3.23
CA THR A 326 -9.66 9.07 -3.42
C THR A 326 -8.16 8.86 -3.70
N ASP A 327 -7.49 9.90 -4.19
CA ASP A 327 -6.04 9.87 -4.33
C ASP A 327 -5.37 9.73 -2.95
N GLY A 328 -4.24 9.03 -2.89
CA GLY A 328 -3.54 8.78 -1.62
C GLY A 328 -4.07 7.59 -0.79
N SER A 329 -5.13 6.88 -1.18
CA SER A 329 -5.83 5.96 -0.26
C SER A 329 -5.16 4.60 0.01
N MET A 330 -3.87 4.45 -0.24
CA MET A 330 -3.12 3.18 -0.15
C MET A 330 -1.68 3.40 0.33
N MET A 331 -0.72 2.49 0.04
CA MET A 331 0.69 2.70 0.41
C MET A 331 1.20 4.06 -0.10
N VAL A 332 0.82 4.42 -1.32
CA VAL A 332 1.01 5.75 -1.88
C VAL A 332 0.02 6.70 -1.21
N ASP A 333 0.44 7.33 -0.11
CA ASP A 333 -0.40 8.19 0.74
C ASP A 333 -0.43 9.69 0.35
N ARG A 334 -0.09 9.98 -0.91
CA ARG A 334 -0.03 11.34 -1.45
C ARG A 334 -0.63 11.36 -2.85
N ARG A 335 -0.97 12.56 -3.33
CA ARG A 335 -1.55 12.75 -4.67
C ARG A 335 -0.58 12.29 -5.77
N MET A 336 -0.94 11.21 -6.46
CA MET A 336 -0.13 10.57 -7.51
C MET A 336 -0.95 10.18 -8.75
N GLY A 337 -2.19 10.67 -8.86
CA GLY A 337 -3.08 10.34 -9.96
C GLY A 337 -3.67 8.94 -9.84
N ILE A 338 -3.84 8.46 -8.60
CA ILE A 338 -4.30 7.10 -8.29
C ILE A 338 -5.71 7.09 -7.68
N HIS A 339 -6.47 8.18 -7.82
CA HIS A 339 -7.91 8.21 -7.53
C HIS A 339 -8.69 7.37 -8.54
N GLY A 340 -9.92 6.99 -8.22
CA GLY A 340 -10.72 6.11 -9.08
C GLY A 340 -10.57 4.66 -8.64
N HIS A 341 -9.92 3.84 -9.47
CA HIS A 341 -9.86 2.39 -9.29
C HIS A 341 -8.42 1.85 -9.38
N PRO A 342 -7.51 2.28 -8.48
CA PRO A 342 -6.12 1.88 -8.55
C PRO A 342 -5.96 0.37 -8.29
N LEU A 343 -5.16 -0.30 -9.10
CA LEU A 343 -4.95 -1.76 -9.08
C LEU A 343 -4.58 -2.28 -7.70
N GLU A 344 -3.74 -1.56 -6.95
CA GLU A 344 -3.31 -1.96 -5.60
C GLU A 344 -4.51 -2.17 -4.65
N ILE A 345 -5.45 -1.23 -4.62
CA ILE A 345 -6.68 -1.39 -3.85
C ILE A 345 -7.52 -2.55 -4.38
N GLN A 346 -7.63 -2.71 -5.70
CA GLN A 346 -8.47 -3.76 -6.27
C GLN A 346 -7.92 -5.17 -5.96
N ALA A 347 -6.59 -5.33 -6.06
CA ALA A 347 -5.90 -6.58 -5.73
C ALA A 347 -6.02 -6.91 -4.23
N LEU A 348 -5.79 -5.93 -3.35
CA LEU A 348 -5.97 -6.11 -1.90
C LEU A 348 -7.42 -6.38 -1.53
N PHE A 349 -8.37 -5.72 -2.19
CA PHE A 349 -9.80 -5.92 -1.95
C PHE A 349 -10.23 -7.33 -2.35
N TYR A 350 -9.85 -7.78 -3.54
CA TYR A 350 -10.08 -9.15 -3.99
C TYR A 350 -9.47 -10.17 -3.00
N HIS A 351 -8.22 -9.95 -2.59
CA HIS A 351 -7.54 -10.84 -1.64
C HIS A 351 -8.25 -10.87 -0.28
N ALA A 352 -8.61 -9.71 0.28
CA ALA A 352 -9.33 -9.60 1.54
C ALA A 352 -10.72 -10.27 1.49
N LEU A 353 -11.44 -10.17 0.35
CA LEU A 353 -12.70 -10.88 0.14
C LEU A 353 -12.53 -12.40 0.19
N ARG A 354 -11.48 -12.94 -0.45
CA ARG A 354 -11.16 -14.38 -0.36
C ARG A 354 -10.82 -14.79 1.06
N CYS A 355 -9.99 -14.02 1.75
CA CYS A 355 -9.64 -14.26 3.14
C CYS A 355 -10.87 -14.26 4.05
N ALA A 356 -11.75 -13.27 3.91
CA ALA A 356 -12.94 -13.17 4.74
C ALA A 356 -13.92 -14.32 4.48
N LYS A 357 -14.08 -14.76 3.22
CA LYS A 357 -14.90 -15.94 2.89
C LYS A 357 -14.46 -17.20 3.63
N GLU A 358 -13.16 -17.39 3.84
CA GLU A 358 -12.62 -18.53 4.59
C GLU A 358 -12.87 -18.44 6.10
N MET A 359 -12.99 -17.23 6.65
CA MET A 359 -13.06 -16.98 8.10
C MET A 359 -14.45 -16.66 8.64
N LEU A 360 -15.40 -16.26 7.78
CA LEU A 360 -16.74 -15.86 8.21
C LEU A 360 -17.54 -17.06 8.74
N ASP A 361 -18.29 -16.80 9.82
CA ASP A 361 -19.18 -17.78 10.43
C ASP A 361 -20.35 -18.21 9.52
N SER A 362 -21.00 -19.31 9.91
CA SER A 362 -22.15 -19.85 9.18
C SER A 362 -23.34 -18.90 9.11
N ASP A 363 -23.43 -17.92 10.01
CA ASP A 363 -24.53 -16.95 10.08
C ASP A 363 -24.37 -15.81 9.07
N ALA A 364 -23.22 -15.71 8.41
CA ALA A 364 -22.91 -14.71 7.40
C ALA A 364 -23.32 -15.10 5.96
N GLN A 365 -24.26 -16.04 5.76
CA GLN A 365 -24.58 -16.59 4.42
C GLN A 365 -24.90 -15.52 3.36
N ASP A 366 -25.68 -14.50 3.72
CA ASP A 366 -26.02 -13.43 2.77
C ASP A 366 -24.79 -12.59 2.40
N LEU A 367 -23.92 -12.31 3.36
CA LEU A 367 -22.66 -11.62 3.11
C LEU A 367 -21.73 -12.48 2.26
N ILE A 368 -21.64 -13.78 2.53
CA ILE A 368 -20.85 -14.74 1.73
C ILE A 368 -21.36 -14.79 0.28
N ARG A 369 -22.68 -14.74 0.07
CA ARG A 369 -23.27 -14.65 -1.29
C ARG A 369 -22.87 -13.36 -2.00
N SER A 370 -22.91 -12.23 -1.30
CA SER A 370 -22.44 -10.94 -1.84
C SER A 370 -20.95 -10.94 -2.15
N ILE A 371 -20.12 -11.55 -1.28
CA ILE A 371 -18.68 -11.74 -1.51
C ILE A 371 -18.44 -12.56 -2.77
N ASN A 372 -19.10 -13.71 -2.93
CA ASN A 372 -18.93 -14.56 -4.12
C ASN A 372 -19.33 -13.83 -5.42
N SER A 373 -20.46 -13.12 -5.40
CA SER A 373 -20.90 -12.31 -6.54
C SER A 373 -19.86 -11.22 -6.89
N ARG A 374 -19.35 -10.51 -5.87
CA ARG A 374 -18.34 -9.48 -6.06
C ARG A 374 -17.00 -10.04 -6.55
N LEU A 375 -16.55 -11.18 -6.02
CA LEU A 375 -15.34 -11.87 -6.47
C LEU A 375 -15.44 -12.24 -7.96
N ALA A 376 -16.61 -12.71 -8.41
CA ALA A 376 -16.83 -13.07 -9.82
C ALA A 376 -16.78 -11.85 -10.74
N ALA A 377 -17.49 -10.78 -10.38
CA ALA A 377 -17.49 -9.55 -11.16
C ALA A 377 -16.10 -8.88 -11.18
N LEU A 378 -15.41 -8.83 -10.03
CA LEU A 378 -14.10 -8.20 -9.89
C LEU A 378 -13.01 -8.97 -10.63
N SER A 379 -12.99 -10.30 -10.52
CA SER A 379 -12.02 -11.15 -11.25
C SER A 379 -12.13 -10.94 -12.75
N PHE A 380 -13.34 -11.08 -13.32
CA PHE A 380 -13.57 -10.83 -14.74
C PHE A 380 -13.14 -9.41 -15.15
N HIS A 381 -13.53 -8.40 -14.37
CA HIS A 381 -13.24 -7.01 -14.71
C HIS A 381 -11.73 -6.71 -14.73
N ILE A 382 -10.97 -7.16 -13.72
CA ILE A 382 -9.52 -6.95 -13.67
C ILE A 382 -8.81 -7.80 -14.73
N GLN A 383 -9.14 -9.08 -14.85
CA GLN A 383 -8.50 -10.00 -15.81
C GLN A 383 -8.68 -9.57 -17.26
N GLU A 384 -9.85 -9.03 -17.63
CA GLU A 384 -10.13 -8.60 -19.01
C GLU A 384 -9.69 -7.17 -19.30
N TYR A 385 -10.02 -6.22 -18.42
CA TYR A 385 -9.91 -4.79 -18.74
C TYR A 385 -8.65 -4.12 -18.19
N TYR A 386 -8.01 -4.70 -17.17
CA TYR A 386 -6.75 -4.16 -16.64
C TYR A 386 -5.54 -4.86 -17.26
N TRP A 387 -5.70 -6.07 -17.82
CA TRP A 387 -4.60 -6.81 -18.40
C TRP A 387 -4.02 -6.10 -19.62
N LEU A 388 -2.69 -6.03 -19.67
CA LEU A 388 -1.96 -5.45 -20.79
C LEU A 388 -0.77 -6.33 -21.17
N ASP A 389 -0.85 -6.90 -22.37
CA ASP A 389 0.25 -7.48 -23.11
C ASP A 389 0.36 -6.78 -24.49
N ILE A 390 1.34 -7.17 -25.31
CA ILE A 390 1.54 -6.55 -26.62
C ILE A 390 0.31 -6.71 -27.54
N ARG A 391 -0.45 -7.80 -27.38
CA ARG A 391 -1.65 -8.09 -28.17
C ARG A 391 -2.77 -7.12 -27.79
N LYS A 392 -3.03 -6.97 -26.49
CA LYS A 392 -4.04 -6.05 -25.97
C LYS A 392 -3.66 -4.59 -26.22
N LEU A 393 -2.38 -4.22 -26.11
CA LEU A 393 -1.93 -2.87 -26.47
C LEU A 393 -2.21 -2.54 -27.94
N ASN A 394 -1.97 -3.49 -28.85
CA ASN A 394 -2.30 -3.34 -30.27
C ASN A 394 -3.82 -3.26 -30.53
N GLU A 395 -4.63 -3.95 -29.71
CA GLU A 395 -6.09 -3.82 -29.74
C GLU A 395 -6.51 -2.40 -29.35
N ILE A 396 -6.02 -1.89 -28.21
CA ILE A 396 -6.32 -0.54 -27.70
C ILE A 396 -5.87 0.54 -28.70
N TYR A 397 -4.70 0.38 -29.30
CA TYR A 397 -4.19 1.28 -30.33
C TYR A 397 -5.14 1.43 -31.54
N ARG A 398 -5.97 0.42 -31.78
CA ARG A 398 -6.92 0.36 -32.90
C ARG A 398 -8.36 0.63 -32.50
N TYR A 399 -8.60 1.04 -31.25
CA TYR A 399 -9.95 1.34 -30.79
C TYR A 399 -10.61 2.42 -31.64
N ARG A 400 -11.90 2.20 -31.92
CA ARG A 400 -12.77 3.28 -32.35
C ARG A 400 -13.30 3.97 -31.09
N THR A 401 -13.53 5.27 -31.21
CA THR A 401 -14.04 6.10 -30.11
C THR A 401 -15.52 6.38 -30.33
N GLU A 402 -16.18 6.86 -29.27
CA GLU A 402 -17.60 7.22 -29.28
C GLU A 402 -18.52 6.02 -29.61
N GLU A 403 -18.12 4.83 -29.16
CA GLU A 403 -18.93 3.61 -29.29
C GLU A 403 -20.09 3.65 -28.29
N TYR A 404 -21.32 3.65 -28.79
CA TYR A 404 -22.54 3.60 -27.99
C TYR A 404 -23.33 2.34 -28.29
N SER A 405 -23.01 1.24 -27.60
CA SER A 405 -23.78 -0.01 -27.65
C SER A 405 -23.37 -0.96 -26.52
N SER A 406 -24.20 -1.97 -26.22
CA SER A 406 -23.82 -3.09 -25.35
C SER A 406 -22.66 -3.91 -25.92
N ASP A 407 -22.47 -3.85 -27.24
CA ASP A 407 -21.51 -4.63 -28.02
C ASP A 407 -20.21 -3.84 -28.27
N ALA A 408 -20.02 -2.71 -27.58
CA ALA A 408 -18.83 -1.87 -27.72
C ALA A 408 -17.57 -2.66 -27.33
N VAL A 409 -16.54 -2.56 -28.18
CA VAL A 409 -15.19 -3.08 -27.89
C VAL A 409 -14.51 -2.10 -26.93
N ASN A 410 -14.56 -0.81 -27.25
CA ASN A 410 -13.99 0.25 -26.42
C ASN A 410 -14.99 0.70 -25.34
N LYS A 411 -15.26 -0.18 -24.37
CA LYS A 411 -16.30 0.02 -23.33
C LYS A 411 -16.12 1.26 -22.47
N PHE A 412 -14.88 1.73 -22.34
CA PHE A 412 -14.51 2.87 -21.50
C PHE A 412 -14.24 4.14 -22.31
N ASN A 413 -14.48 4.13 -23.62
CA ASN A 413 -14.17 5.25 -24.53
C ASN A 413 -12.72 5.75 -24.39
N ILE A 414 -11.76 4.83 -24.34
CA ILE A 414 -10.34 5.14 -24.28
C ILE A 414 -9.89 5.70 -25.62
N TYR A 415 -9.27 6.87 -25.58
CA TYR A 415 -8.65 7.48 -26.75
C TYR A 415 -7.27 6.83 -26.98
N PRO A 416 -7.00 6.23 -28.15
CA PRO A 416 -5.70 5.59 -28.43
C PRO A 416 -4.49 6.51 -28.22
N ASP A 417 -4.68 7.82 -28.39
CA ASP A 417 -3.66 8.85 -28.18
C ASP A 417 -3.19 8.98 -26.71
N GLN A 418 -3.85 8.29 -25.75
CA GLN A 418 -3.36 8.16 -24.38
C GLN A 418 -2.18 7.20 -24.24
N ILE A 419 -1.93 6.34 -25.24
CA ILE A 419 -0.77 5.43 -25.24
C ILE A 419 0.51 6.26 -25.37
N SER A 420 1.29 6.31 -24.29
CA SER A 420 2.55 7.06 -24.27
C SER A 420 3.67 6.30 -24.99
N GLN A 421 4.59 7.05 -25.60
CA GLN A 421 5.71 6.48 -26.37
C GLN A 421 6.59 5.54 -25.53
N TRP A 422 6.77 5.84 -24.23
CA TRP A 422 7.59 4.99 -23.36
C TRP A 422 7.05 3.55 -23.31
N LEU A 423 5.73 3.36 -23.38
CA LEU A 423 5.10 2.06 -23.26
C LEU A 423 5.34 1.21 -24.51
N LEU A 424 5.32 1.84 -25.69
CA LEU A 424 5.61 1.18 -26.97
C LEU A 424 7.02 0.59 -27.00
N ASP A 425 7.98 1.32 -26.42
CA ASP A 425 9.38 0.89 -26.36
C ASP A 425 9.64 -0.06 -25.18
N TRP A 426 8.84 0.05 -24.13
CA TRP A 426 9.04 -0.69 -22.89
C TRP A 426 8.36 -2.04 -22.88
N LEU A 427 7.17 -2.22 -23.43
CA LEU A 427 6.45 -3.50 -23.36
C LEU A 427 7.12 -4.57 -24.25
N PRO A 428 7.63 -5.69 -23.69
CA PRO A 428 8.24 -6.76 -24.48
C PRO A 428 7.21 -7.60 -25.27
N GLU A 429 7.68 -8.41 -26.22
CA GLU A 429 6.84 -9.37 -26.96
C GLU A 429 6.27 -10.50 -26.08
N LYS A 430 6.94 -10.82 -24.97
CA LYS A 430 6.53 -11.84 -24.00
C LYS A 430 6.40 -11.22 -22.62
N GLY A 431 5.39 -11.64 -21.87
CA GLY A 431 5.04 -11.03 -20.60
C GLY A 431 3.96 -9.95 -20.75
N GLY A 432 3.47 -9.50 -19.62
CA GLY A 432 2.36 -8.56 -19.50
C GLY A 432 2.14 -8.19 -18.04
N TYR A 433 1.26 -7.22 -17.79
CA TYR A 433 0.94 -6.78 -16.44
C TYR A 433 -0.46 -6.18 -16.38
N PHE A 434 -0.97 -6.01 -15.17
CA PHE A 434 -2.16 -5.21 -14.94
C PHE A 434 -1.81 -3.73 -14.87
N ILE A 435 -2.49 -2.90 -15.65
CA ILE A 435 -2.35 -1.43 -15.64
C ILE A 435 -2.68 -0.85 -14.27
N GLY A 436 -2.19 0.36 -14.00
CA GLY A 436 -2.32 1.00 -12.69
C GLY A 436 -3.75 1.41 -12.33
N ASN A 437 -4.56 1.81 -13.31
CA ASN A 437 -5.90 2.35 -13.08
C ASN A 437 -6.75 2.33 -14.37
N LEU A 438 -8.07 2.20 -14.21
CA LEU A 438 -9.03 2.28 -15.31
C LEU A 438 -10.25 3.10 -14.87
N GLN A 439 -10.60 4.12 -15.64
CA GLN A 439 -11.71 5.04 -15.40
C GLN A 439 -12.44 5.36 -16.71
N PRO A 440 -13.64 5.97 -16.67
CA PRO A 440 -14.29 6.48 -17.87
C PRO A 440 -13.37 7.43 -18.64
N ALA A 441 -13.09 7.07 -19.90
CA ALA A 441 -12.19 7.76 -20.82
C ALA A 441 -10.73 7.92 -20.34
N HIS A 442 -10.26 7.13 -19.36
CA HIS A 442 -8.90 7.22 -18.87
C HIS A 442 -8.30 5.86 -18.47
N MET A 443 -7.12 5.56 -19.01
CA MET A 443 -6.29 4.42 -18.62
C MET A 443 -4.94 4.91 -18.11
N ASP A 444 -4.58 4.52 -16.88
CA ASP A 444 -3.23 4.74 -16.35
C ASP A 444 -2.37 3.52 -16.64
N PHE A 445 -1.58 3.61 -17.70
CA PHE A 445 -0.69 2.52 -18.12
C PHE A 445 0.50 2.28 -17.21
N ARG A 446 0.75 3.08 -16.16
CA ARG A 446 1.90 2.85 -15.27
C ARG A 446 1.82 1.45 -14.64
N TRP A 447 2.97 0.81 -14.52
CA TRP A 447 3.11 -0.40 -13.72
C TRP A 447 3.13 -0.04 -12.24
N PHE A 448 2.41 -0.81 -11.42
CA PHE A 448 2.44 -0.72 -9.96
C PHE A 448 2.73 -2.11 -9.37
N THR A 449 3.79 -2.16 -8.56
CA THR A 449 4.37 -3.42 -8.04
C THR A 449 3.40 -4.15 -7.15
N LEU A 450 2.90 -3.46 -6.12
CA LEU A 450 2.12 -4.09 -5.08
C LEU A 450 0.84 -4.69 -5.67
N GLY A 451 0.14 -3.93 -6.51
CA GLY A 451 -1.04 -4.41 -7.23
C GLY A 451 -0.76 -5.68 -8.05
N ASN A 452 0.28 -5.69 -8.88
CA ASN A 452 0.63 -6.86 -9.70
C ASN A 452 1.04 -8.07 -8.85
N LEU A 453 1.83 -7.89 -7.79
CA LEU A 453 2.25 -8.97 -6.90
C LEU A 453 1.08 -9.56 -6.10
N TRP A 454 0.15 -8.72 -5.63
CA TRP A 454 -1.04 -9.20 -4.92
C TRP A 454 -2.09 -9.80 -5.84
N SER A 455 -2.11 -9.42 -7.12
CA SER A 455 -2.88 -10.16 -8.12
C SER A 455 -2.39 -11.59 -8.28
N ILE A 456 -1.06 -11.83 -8.21
CA ILE A 456 -0.49 -13.19 -8.18
C ILE A 456 -0.83 -13.88 -6.86
N ASN A 457 -0.52 -13.25 -5.72
CA ASN A 457 -0.65 -13.88 -4.41
C ASN A 457 -2.10 -14.26 -4.08
N GLY A 458 -3.08 -13.43 -4.47
CA GLY A 458 -4.51 -13.70 -4.30
C GLY A 458 -5.13 -14.62 -5.34
N ALA A 459 -4.37 -15.05 -6.35
CA ALA A 459 -4.86 -15.71 -7.56
C ALA A 459 -6.00 -14.94 -8.24
N LEU A 460 -5.87 -13.61 -8.31
CA LEU A 460 -6.67 -12.75 -9.17
C LEU A 460 -6.15 -12.81 -10.61
N ALA A 461 -4.82 -12.88 -10.79
CA ALA A 461 -4.21 -13.20 -12.07
C ALA A 461 -4.52 -14.65 -12.43
N THR A 462 -4.84 -14.93 -13.69
CA THR A 462 -4.79 -16.32 -14.19
C THR A 462 -3.35 -16.84 -14.11
N LYS A 463 -3.17 -18.16 -14.20
CA LYS A 463 -1.83 -18.77 -14.21
C LYS A 463 -0.92 -18.16 -15.29
N GLU A 464 -1.42 -18.02 -16.51
CA GLU A 464 -0.70 -17.41 -17.64
C GLU A 464 -0.33 -15.96 -17.34
N GLN A 465 -1.28 -15.16 -16.84
CA GLN A 465 -1.03 -13.77 -16.47
C GLN A 465 0.02 -13.65 -15.35
N ALA A 466 -0.01 -14.53 -14.36
CA ALA A 466 0.96 -14.56 -13.27
C ALA A 466 2.38 -14.91 -13.77
N GLU A 467 2.49 -15.89 -14.66
CA GLU A 467 3.75 -16.26 -15.33
C GLU A 467 4.28 -15.09 -16.18
N ASP A 468 3.39 -14.40 -16.90
CA ASP A 468 3.72 -13.25 -17.75
C ASP A 468 4.16 -12.03 -16.94
N ILE A 469 3.58 -11.76 -15.77
CA ILE A 469 4.03 -10.70 -14.86
C ILE A 469 5.46 -10.96 -14.39
N LEU A 470 5.77 -12.19 -13.95
CA LEU A 470 7.13 -12.54 -13.52
C LEU A 470 8.11 -12.51 -14.70
N THR A 471 7.68 -12.94 -15.89
CA THR A 471 8.47 -12.83 -17.13
C THR A 471 8.79 -11.37 -17.44
N LEU A 472 7.82 -10.46 -17.33
CA LEU A 472 8.03 -9.02 -17.51
C LEU A 472 9.05 -8.48 -16.50
N ILE A 473 8.94 -8.85 -15.22
CA ILE A 473 9.90 -8.44 -14.19
C ILE A 473 11.31 -8.93 -14.51
N GLU A 474 11.45 -10.17 -14.99
CA GLU A 474 12.75 -10.72 -15.41
C GLU A 474 13.32 -10.00 -16.62
N MET A 475 12.50 -9.69 -17.64
CA MET A 475 12.94 -8.98 -18.84
C MET A 475 13.25 -7.51 -18.60
N LYS A 476 12.57 -6.87 -17.63
CA LYS A 476 12.73 -5.47 -17.24
C LYS A 476 13.39 -5.31 -15.87
N TRP A 477 14.27 -6.25 -15.54
CA TRP A 477 14.96 -6.31 -14.25
C TRP A 477 15.65 -5.00 -13.87
N GLU A 478 16.37 -4.37 -14.80
CA GLU A 478 17.09 -3.11 -14.52
C GLU A 478 16.14 -1.93 -14.23
N ASP A 479 14.95 -1.92 -14.83
CA ASP A 479 13.95 -0.87 -14.60
C ASP A 479 13.15 -1.11 -13.32
N LEU A 480 12.73 -2.37 -13.05
CA LEU A 480 11.81 -2.71 -11.97
C LEU A 480 12.51 -3.13 -10.66
N ILE A 481 13.72 -3.70 -10.75
CA ILE A 481 14.58 -4.06 -9.62
C ILE A 481 15.77 -3.10 -9.50
N GLY A 482 16.53 -2.94 -10.59
CA GLY A 482 17.73 -2.10 -10.63
C GLY A 482 18.75 -2.44 -9.54
N MET A 483 19.28 -1.41 -8.88
CA MET A 483 20.27 -1.55 -7.79
C MET A 483 19.65 -1.69 -6.40
N MET A 484 18.33 -1.57 -6.29
CA MET A 484 17.59 -1.76 -5.03
C MET A 484 16.16 -2.25 -5.32
N PRO A 485 15.82 -3.51 -4.97
CA PRO A 485 14.47 -4.00 -5.11
C PRO A 485 13.50 -3.25 -4.19
N LEU A 486 12.26 -2.96 -4.57
CA LEU A 486 11.72 -2.92 -5.94
C LEU A 486 11.25 -1.49 -6.22
N LYS A 487 11.14 -1.09 -7.48
CA LYS A 487 10.38 0.11 -7.82
C LYS A 487 8.96 -0.01 -7.26
N ILE A 488 8.36 1.10 -6.84
CA ILE A 488 6.94 1.14 -6.43
C ILE A 488 5.99 1.29 -7.63
N CYS A 489 6.42 2.08 -8.62
CA CYS A 489 5.75 2.23 -9.89
C CYS A 489 6.76 2.56 -11.00
N TYR A 490 6.33 2.41 -12.25
CA TYR A 490 7.15 2.69 -13.43
C TYR A 490 6.27 3.13 -14.62
N PRO A 491 6.70 4.14 -15.40
CA PRO A 491 7.80 5.06 -15.12
C PRO A 491 7.40 6.14 -14.10
N ALA A 492 8.37 6.98 -13.72
CA ALA A 492 8.09 8.19 -12.96
C ALA A 492 7.47 9.29 -13.84
N LEU A 493 6.56 10.07 -13.27
CA LEU A 493 6.04 11.31 -13.83
C LEU A 493 7.15 12.38 -13.85
N SER A 494 7.26 13.12 -14.95
CA SER A 494 8.23 14.21 -15.13
C SER A 494 7.58 15.51 -15.60
N ASP A 495 8.28 16.62 -15.42
CA ASP A 495 7.91 17.95 -15.94
C ASP A 495 6.45 18.34 -15.70
N ASP A 496 5.67 18.53 -16.77
CA ASP A 496 4.28 18.97 -16.69
C ASP A 496 3.35 17.89 -16.13
N GLU A 497 3.60 16.61 -16.42
CA GLU A 497 2.84 15.51 -15.83
C GLU A 497 2.99 15.52 -14.31
N TRP A 498 4.22 15.67 -13.82
CA TRP A 498 4.48 15.78 -12.38
C TRP A 498 3.76 17.00 -11.78
N ARG A 499 3.86 18.18 -12.41
CA ARG A 499 3.18 19.40 -11.90
C ARG A 499 1.67 19.23 -11.83
N ILE A 500 1.06 18.69 -12.88
CA ILE A 500 -0.40 18.58 -13.02
C ILE A 500 -0.96 17.48 -12.11
N ILE A 501 -0.40 16.27 -12.20
CA ILE A 501 -0.92 15.09 -11.52
C ILE A 501 -0.65 15.17 -10.02
N THR A 502 0.58 15.48 -9.62
CA THR A 502 0.93 15.52 -8.19
C THR A 502 0.55 16.84 -7.52
N GLY A 503 0.31 17.90 -8.31
CA GLY A 503 0.19 19.26 -7.78
C GLY A 503 1.54 19.87 -7.38
N ALA A 504 2.60 19.53 -8.12
CA ALA A 504 3.98 19.93 -7.84
C ALA A 504 4.48 19.50 -6.45
N ASP A 505 4.14 18.28 -6.03
CA ASP A 505 4.51 17.74 -4.72
C ASP A 505 6.04 17.54 -4.60
N PRO A 506 6.73 18.28 -3.71
CA PRO A 506 8.19 18.27 -3.62
C PRO A 506 8.77 16.97 -3.02
N LYS A 507 7.95 16.11 -2.41
CA LYS A 507 8.40 14.78 -1.93
C LYS A 507 8.42 13.76 -3.07
N ASN A 508 7.54 13.93 -4.06
CA ASN A 508 7.34 13.04 -5.20
C ASN A 508 8.00 13.56 -6.49
N THR A 509 9.21 14.11 -6.39
CA THR A 509 9.99 14.48 -7.59
C THR A 509 10.28 13.25 -8.47
N THR A 510 10.65 13.45 -9.74
CA THR A 510 10.90 12.35 -10.67
C THR A 510 11.92 11.33 -10.12
N TRP A 511 11.54 10.06 -10.09
CA TRP A 511 12.28 8.93 -9.51
C TRP A 511 12.55 9.05 -8.00
N SER A 512 11.60 9.62 -7.25
CA SER A 512 11.69 9.79 -5.79
C SER A 512 10.41 9.37 -5.09
N TYR A 513 10.55 8.80 -3.89
CA TYR A 513 9.44 8.42 -3.01
C TYR A 513 8.38 7.59 -3.77
N HIS A 514 7.12 8.04 -3.86
CA HIS A 514 6.08 7.30 -4.59
C HIS A 514 6.20 7.42 -6.11
N ASN A 515 6.89 8.44 -6.61
CA ASN A 515 7.02 8.71 -8.04
C ASN A 515 8.24 7.97 -8.63
N GLY A 516 8.19 6.64 -8.66
CA GLY A 516 9.24 5.78 -9.19
C GLY A 516 10.43 5.56 -8.25
N GLY A 517 10.27 5.77 -6.94
CA GLY A 517 11.26 5.36 -5.94
C GLY A 517 11.38 3.83 -5.84
N SER A 518 12.52 3.36 -5.36
CA SER A 518 12.77 1.96 -5.01
C SER A 518 12.53 1.75 -3.51
N TRP A 519 11.67 0.80 -3.15
CA TRP A 519 11.19 0.55 -1.80
C TRP A 519 11.60 -0.85 -1.33
N PRO A 520 12.56 -0.98 -0.40
CA PRO A 520 13.03 -2.27 0.12
C PRO A 520 11.93 -3.14 0.71
N VAL A 521 10.90 -2.53 1.29
CA VAL A 521 9.74 -3.25 1.84
C VAL A 521 9.05 -4.12 0.79
N LEU A 522 9.08 -3.76 -0.50
CA LEU A 522 8.41 -4.54 -1.56
C LEU A 522 9.02 -5.94 -1.80
N LEU A 523 10.20 -6.19 -1.24
CA LEU A 523 10.96 -7.42 -1.41
C LEU A 523 10.21 -8.66 -0.88
N TRP A 524 9.46 -8.54 0.21
CA TRP A 524 8.77 -9.69 0.80
C TRP A 524 7.55 -10.09 -0.03
N GLN A 525 6.78 -9.12 -0.55
CA GLN A 525 5.65 -9.42 -1.43
C GLN A 525 6.13 -10.08 -2.72
N PHE A 526 7.27 -9.63 -3.25
CA PHE A 526 7.90 -10.23 -4.42
C PHE A 526 8.37 -11.66 -4.13
N THR A 527 8.94 -11.89 -2.95
CA THR A 527 9.36 -13.21 -2.50
C THR A 527 8.17 -14.17 -2.40
N VAL A 528 7.03 -13.75 -1.83
CA VAL A 528 5.81 -14.57 -1.76
C VAL A 528 5.32 -14.95 -3.16
N ALA A 529 5.25 -14.00 -4.08
CA ALA A 529 4.82 -14.25 -5.46
C ALA A 529 5.76 -15.22 -6.19
N CYS A 530 7.07 -15.04 -6.03
CA CYS A 530 8.08 -15.93 -6.58
C CYS A 530 7.96 -17.36 -6.03
N ILE A 531 7.77 -17.52 -4.72
CA ILE A 531 7.59 -18.84 -4.10
C ILE A 531 6.31 -19.50 -4.63
N LYS A 532 5.19 -18.77 -4.66
CA LYS A 532 3.90 -19.28 -5.17
C LYS A 532 4.05 -19.83 -6.60
N MET A 533 4.81 -19.15 -7.44
CA MET A 533 4.99 -19.51 -8.85
C MET A 533 6.20 -20.44 -9.11
N GLY A 534 6.86 -20.96 -8.06
CA GLY A 534 8.03 -21.83 -8.23
C GLY A 534 9.27 -21.13 -8.83
N ARG A 535 9.36 -19.80 -8.68
CA ARG A 535 10.43 -18.92 -9.18
C ARG A 535 11.26 -18.32 -8.03
N ALA A 536 11.53 -19.11 -6.99
CA ALA A 536 12.29 -18.66 -5.82
C ALA A 536 13.69 -18.12 -6.18
N ASP A 537 14.28 -18.56 -7.30
CA ASP A 537 15.54 -18.05 -7.85
C ASP A 537 15.53 -16.53 -8.09
N MET A 538 14.39 -15.97 -8.50
CA MET A 538 14.24 -14.54 -8.72
C MET A 538 14.27 -13.77 -7.39
N ALA A 539 13.59 -14.29 -6.37
CA ALA A 539 13.58 -13.71 -5.04
C ALA A 539 14.96 -13.76 -4.38
N GLU A 540 15.68 -14.88 -4.51
CA GLU A 540 17.07 -15.00 -4.04
C GLU A 540 17.99 -13.97 -4.69
N ARG A 541 17.87 -13.77 -6.01
CA ARG A 541 18.61 -12.72 -6.74
C ARG A 541 18.29 -11.33 -6.23
N ALA A 542 17.01 -11.01 -6.00
CA ALA A 542 16.60 -9.71 -5.47
C ALA A 542 17.12 -9.48 -4.04
N VAL A 543 17.03 -10.48 -3.17
CA VAL A 543 17.59 -10.45 -1.80
C VAL A 543 19.10 -10.19 -1.85
N ALA A 544 19.84 -10.89 -2.73
CA ALA A 544 21.27 -10.68 -2.89
C ALA A 544 21.64 -9.26 -3.39
N ILE A 545 20.75 -8.58 -4.11
CA ILE A 545 20.94 -7.17 -4.47
C ILE A 545 20.77 -6.28 -3.23
N ALA A 546 19.72 -6.50 -2.45
CA ALA A 546 19.45 -5.74 -1.24
C ALA A 546 20.56 -5.89 -0.18
N GLU A 547 21.08 -7.11 0.01
CA GLU A 547 22.16 -7.43 0.96
C GLU A 547 23.48 -6.69 0.69
N LYS A 548 23.71 -6.22 -0.54
CA LYS A 548 24.92 -5.45 -0.86
C LYS A 548 24.97 -4.09 -0.17
N ARG A 549 23.80 -3.56 0.24
CA ARG A 549 23.69 -2.13 0.60
C ARG A 549 22.78 -1.82 1.78
N LEU A 550 21.69 -2.55 2.03
CA LEU A 550 20.69 -2.14 3.03
C LEU A 550 21.30 -1.85 4.41
N SER A 551 22.08 -2.78 4.96
CA SER A 551 22.75 -2.59 6.26
C SER A 551 23.77 -1.45 6.23
N ARG A 552 24.63 -1.40 5.20
CA ARG A 552 25.65 -0.36 5.04
C ARG A 552 25.05 1.05 4.92
N ASP A 553 23.89 1.16 4.28
CA ASP A 553 23.18 2.40 4.05
C ASP A 553 22.19 2.72 5.20
N TRP A 554 22.26 1.98 6.33
CA TRP A 554 21.45 2.14 7.55
C TRP A 554 19.94 1.97 7.37
N TRP A 555 19.55 0.95 6.61
CA TRP A 555 18.16 0.52 6.41
C TRP A 555 17.19 1.65 6.03
N PRO A 556 17.41 2.37 4.91
CA PRO A 556 16.56 3.47 4.51
C PRO A 556 15.12 3.05 4.18
N GLU A 557 14.20 3.99 4.35
CA GLU A 557 12.79 3.89 3.95
C GLU A 557 12.64 3.62 2.44
N TYR A 558 13.37 4.36 1.60
CA TYR A 558 13.34 4.23 0.13
C TYR A 558 14.65 4.74 -0.50
N TYR A 559 14.79 4.48 -1.79
CA TYR A 559 15.91 4.87 -2.64
C TYR A 559 15.41 5.61 -3.89
N ASP A 560 16.15 6.63 -4.32
CA ASP A 560 15.84 7.47 -5.46
C ASP A 560 16.66 7.11 -6.69
N THR A 561 16.37 7.79 -7.80
CA THR A 561 16.93 7.65 -9.16
C THR A 561 16.37 6.48 -9.93
N LYS A 562 16.49 6.53 -11.27
CA LYS A 562 15.95 5.51 -12.18
C LYS A 562 16.32 4.08 -11.77
N SER A 563 17.56 3.85 -11.30
CA SER A 563 18.02 2.52 -10.86
C SER A 563 18.05 2.31 -9.35
N GLY A 564 17.55 3.24 -8.52
CA GLY A 564 17.60 3.10 -7.06
C GLY A 564 19.01 3.27 -6.46
N ARG A 565 19.86 4.07 -7.12
CA ARG A 565 21.27 4.21 -6.72
C ARG A 565 21.43 5.03 -5.44
N PHE A 566 20.62 6.08 -5.24
CA PHE A 566 20.79 7.01 -4.12
C PHE A 566 19.84 6.66 -2.99
N ILE A 567 20.27 6.85 -1.74
CA ILE A 567 19.35 6.85 -0.60
C ILE A 567 18.31 7.96 -0.84
N GLY A 568 17.05 7.68 -0.51
CA GLY A 568 15.94 8.59 -0.76
C GLY A 568 16.16 9.97 -0.14
N LYS A 569 15.78 11.02 -0.88
CA LYS A 569 16.05 12.41 -0.53
C LYS A 569 15.57 12.81 0.87
N GLN A 570 14.49 12.19 1.34
CA GLN A 570 13.92 12.36 2.68
C GLN A 570 13.60 11.00 3.31
N ALA A 571 14.36 9.95 2.96
CA ALA A 571 14.17 8.62 3.54
C ALA A 571 14.59 8.64 5.01
N ARG A 572 13.72 8.11 5.88
CA ARG A 572 14.12 7.81 7.26
C ARG A 572 15.11 6.65 7.25
N LEU A 573 16.09 6.70 8.13
CA LEU A 573 16.96 5.57 8.43
C LEU A 573 16.30 4.64 9.44
N TYR A 574 16.75 3.38 9.47
CA TYR A 574 16.19 2.34 10.33
C TYR A 574 14.66 2.26 10.23
N GLN A 575 14.16 2.33 8.99
CA GLN A 575 12.75 2.16 8.72
C GLN A 575 12.38 0.69 8.94
N THR A 576 11.43 0.46 9.85
CA THR A 576 11.10 -0.86 10.37
C THR A 576 10.63 -1.81 9.28
N TRP A 577 9.78 -1.35 8.34
CA TRP A 577 9.29 -2.23 7.27
C TRP A 577 10.36 -2.63 6.24
N SER A 578 11.46 -1.88 6.15
CA SER A 578 12.60 -2.19 5.26
C SER A 578 13.41 -3.33 5.87
N ILE A 579 13.61 -3.25 7.18
CA ILE A 579 14.24 -4.29 8.00
C ILE A 579 13.38 -5.56 7.99
N ALA A 580 12.10 -5.42 8.31
CA ALA A 580 11.16 -6.53 8.40
C ALA A 580 10.87 -7.18 7.04
N GLY A 581 10.83 -6.40 5.95
CA GLY A 581 10.68 -6.91 4.59
C GLY A 581 11.86 -7.78 4.17
N TYR A 582 13.10 -7.36 4.51
CA TYR A 582 14.29 -8.19 4.32
C TYR A 582 14.24 -9.49 5.12
N LEU A 583 13.95 -9.41 6.43
CA LEU A 583 13.85 -10.59 7.31
C LEU A 583 12.77 -11.56 6.83
N SER A 584 11.57 -11.07 6.53
CA SER A 584 10.47 -11.88 6.02
C SER A 584 10.86 -12.62 4.74
N SER A 585 11.54 -11.94 3.81
CA SER A 585 12.03 -12.56 2.57
C SER A 585 13.01 -13.70 2.84
N LYS A 586 14.03 -13.47 3.69
CA LYS A 586 15.03 -14.49 4.06
C LYS A 586 14.40 -15.70 4.74
N LEU A 587 13.49 -15.47 5.68
CA LEU A 587 12.82 -16.52 6.44
C LEU A 587 11.85 -17.31 5.55
N MET A 588 11.14 -16.66 4.63
CA MET A 588 10.28 -17.34 3.67
C MET A 588 11.06 -18.17 2.65
N LEU A 589 12.22 -17.71 2.19
CA LEU A 589 13.08 -18.52 1.31
C LEU A 589 13.61 -19.77 2.02
N ARG A 590 13.84 -19.71 3.34
CA ARG A 590 14.21 -20.89 4.15
C ARG A 590 13.02 -21.81 4.44
N ASN A 591 11.81 -21.25 4.54
CA ASN A 591 10.57 -22.00 4.75
C ASN A 591 9.51 -21.63 3.69
N PRO A 592 9.64 -22.10 2.43
CA PRO A 592 8.72 -21.73 1.36
C PRO A 592 7.26 -22.11 1.64
N ALA A 593 7.02 -23.15 2.45
CA ALA A 593 5.67 -23.56 2.84
C ALA A 593 4.91 -22.46 3.60
N ALA A 594 5.60 -21.52 4.25
CA ALA A 594 4.97 -20.40 4.94
C ALA A 594 4.30 -19.40 3.98
N ALA A 595 4.65 -19.39 2.68
CA ALA A 595 3.98 -18.54 1.70
C ALA A 595 2.46 -18.80 1.64
N GLN A 596 2.01 -20.03 1.92
CA GLN A 596 0.59 -20.42 1.91
C GLN A 596 -0.28 -19.65 2.92
N TRP A 597 0.34 -19.01 3.92
CA TRP A 597 -0.36 -18.14 4.87
C TRP A 597 -0.92 -16.89 4.18
N LEU A 598 -0.22 -16.43 3.14
CA LEU A 598 -0.46 -15.18 2.42
C LEU A 598 -0.95 -15.39 0.98
N THR A 599 -1.04 -16.64 0.51
CA THR A 599 -1.54 -16.96 -0.82
C THR A 599 -2.92 -17.60 -0.79
N CYS A 600 -3.61 -17.49 -1.91
CA CYS A 600 -4.81 -18.27 -2.21
C CYS A 600 -4.53 -19.18 -3.42
N ASP A 601 -5.20 -20.33 -3.46
CA ASP A 601 -5.11 -21.25 -4.60
C ASP A 601 -5.98 -20.77 -5.75
N GLU A 602 -5.74 -21.30 -6.95
CA GLU A 602 -6.59 -21.06 -8.10
C GLU A 602 -7.99 -21.62 -7.81
N ASP A 603 -9.03 -20.88 -8.21
CA ASP A 603 -10.41 -21.22 -7.91
C ASP A 603 -11.02 -21.86 -9.18
N ASP A 604 -10.94 -23.19 -9.30
CA ASP A 604 -11.43 -23.95 -10.47
C ASP A 604 -12.92 -23.64 -10.77
N ASP A 605 -13.70 -23.38 -9.72
CA ASP A 605 -15.12 -23.02 -9.83
C ASP A 605 -15.32 -21.62 -10.43
N MET A 606 -14.39 -20.68 -10.22
CA MET A 606 -14.47 -19.34 -10.80
C MET A 606 -14.08 -19.30 -12.28
N ALA A 607 -13.19 -20.19 -12.70
CA ALA A 607 -12.91 -20.42 -14.12
C ALA A 607 -14.19 -20.89 -14.86
N SER A 608 -15.03 -21.69 -14.19
CA SER A 608 -16.32 -22.12 -14.74
C SER A 608 -17.35 -20.99 -14.85
N VAL A 609 -17.35 -20.01 -13.92
CA VAL A 609 -18.22 -18.82 -13.98
C VAL A 609 -17.74 -17.86 -15.08
N SER A 610 -16.43 -17.64 -15.23
CA SER A 610 -15.87 -16.91 -16.37
C SER A 610 -16.25 -17.58 -17.70
N CYS A 611 -16.15 -18.92 -17.79
CA CYS A 611 -16.63 -19.70 -18.93
C CYS A 611 -18.15 -19.59 -19.15
N ALA A 612 -18.95 -19.48 -18.08
CA ALA A 612 -20.40 -19.32 -18.18
C ALA A 612 -20.79 -17.93 -18.68
N VAL A 613 -20.11 -16.87 -18.23
CA VAL A 613 -20.26 -15.50 -18.75
C VAL A 613 -19.75 -15.43 -20.21
N ASP A 614 -18.68 -16.14 -20.54
CA ASP A 614 -18.19 -16.33 -21.92
C ASP A 614 -19.19 -17.11 -22.79
N SER A 615 -19.90 -18.10 -22.23
CA SER A 615 -20.94 -18.87 -22.94
C SER A 615 -22.24 -18.07 -23.14
N MET A 616 -22.47 -17.05 -22.32
CA MET A 616 -23.51 -16.04 -22.52
C MET A 616 -23.10 -14.96 -23.53
N ASN A 617 -21.84 -14.97 -23.98
CA ASN A 617 -21.33 -14.10 -25.04
C ASN A 617 -21.55 -14.80 -26.41
N PRO A 618 -22.49 -14.37 -27.27
CA PRO A 618 -22.94 -15.14 -28.43
C PRO A 618 -21.89 -15.44 -29.53
N ARG A 619 -20.66 -14.91 -29.40
CA ARG A 619 -19.69 -14.83 -30.52
C ARG A 619 -18.50 -15.77 -30.47
N ARG A 620 -18.25 -16.52 -29.39
CA ARG A 620 -17.24 -17.60 -29.43
C ARG A 620 -17.78 -18.92 -30.00
N ASN A 621 -19.10 -19.05 -30.15
CA ASN A 621 -19.75 -20.23 -30.73
C ASN A 621 -20.07 -20.10 -32.23
N MET A 622 -19.56 -19.07 -32.94
CA MET A 622 -19.71 -18.99 -34.39
C MET A 622 -18.51 -19.62 -35.10
N SER A 623 -18.80 -20.68 -35.86
CA SER A 623 -17.88 -21.36 -36.78
C SER A 623 -17.30 -20.41 -37.84
N PRO A 624 -16.12 -20.70 -38.43
CA PRO A 624 -15.40 -19.79 -39.33
C PRO A 624 -16.07 -19.56 -40.70
N ASP A 625 -17.19 -20.22 -40.96
CA ASP A 625 -17.94 -20.04 -42.19
C ASP A 625 -18.81 -18.79 -42.03
N TYR A 626 -18.27 -17.62 -42.35
CA TYR A 626 -18.96 -16.44 -42.92
C TYR A 626 -18.04 -15.21 -42.76
N ILE A 627 -16.97 -15.17 -43.56
CA ILE A 627 -16.31 -13.93 -43.97
C ILE A 627 -16.32 -13.93 -45.50
N VAL A 628 -17.19 -13.11 -46.09
CA VAL A 628 -17.12 -12.63 -47.48
C VAL A 628 -17.19 -11.11 -47.45
#